data_AF-A0A9N9S2T3-F1
#
_entry.id   AF-A0A9N9S2T3-F1
#
_cell.length_a   1.000
_cell.length_b   1.000
_cell.length_c   1.000
_cell.angle_alpha   90.00
_cell.angle_beta   90.00
_cell.angle_gamma   90.00
#
_symmetry.space_group_name_H-M   'P 1'
#
loop_
_entity.id
_entity.type
_entity.pdbx_description
1 polymer ?
#
loop_
_entity_poly.entity_id
_entity_poly.type
_entity_poly.pdbx_seq_one_letter_code
_entity_poly.pdbx_strand_id
1 'polypeptide(L)'
;MKCFEFMYLHSDIIRQVSFSNNLNSIISASESTLTSDAYLPGVIITNLSIQKSQTVFKMNNGTTCFALDESSQTLATGGPDTILRLWDIKEPSIPKAILIGHTAGIVYIFFQDDSKLYTIDKLKFIKIWNVELESLQQTFAGLKPIFPKDLPIITFYNDAKRELIASGKRIATLKCNPRINPDTSDGITHTTPVTLILFNELYQFLASCGSDSTIIVWDLWRGRKVNWIFRAHTKLEHGEVVTIKISAGCFDTKHQYLLTGGEDGSMKIWNMNEGLCVRTLRVDSFVRNVFWTNNRIFAISDIVTEFIDNNDYKQQINIGKIWTSYHAGKITSASLRYPDAVVTACCHGDLIFWNYENGQPYMRFNMNMPTQRLQIVYQKNNNIKT
;
A
#
# COMPACT_ATOMS: atom_id res chain seq x y z
N MET A 1 26.84 36.41 13.08
CA MET A 1 26.23 36.12 11.76
C MET A 1 26.96 36.95 10.71
N LYS A 2 27.59 36.33 9.71
CA LYS A 2 28.16 37.03 8.56
C LYS A 2 27.22 36.82 7.38
N CYS A 3 26.77 37.90 6.75
CA CYS A 3 25.98 37.85 5.52
C CYS A 3 26.94 37.82 4.33
N PHE A 4 26.74 36.89 3.41
CA PHE A 4 27.47 36.82 2.14
C PHE A 4 26.48 37.08 1.00
N GLU A 5 26.83 37.99 0.11
CA GLU A 5 26.00 38.37 -1.04
C GLU A 5 26.63 37.86 -2.34
N PHE A 6 25.79 37.29 -3.22
CA PHE A 6 26.17 36.90 -4.58
C PHE A 6 25.35 37.74 -5.56
N MET A 7 25.98 38.74 -6.16
CA MET A 7 25.32 39.65 -7.09
C MET A 7 25.22 39.04 -8.50
N TYR A 8 24.09 39.27 -9.16
CA TYR A 8 23.87 38.98 -10.59
C TYR A 8 24.15 37.54 -11.05
N LEU A 9 23.79 36.53 -10.23
CA LEU A 9 23.86 35.12 -10.66
C LEU A 9 22.98 34.87 -11.88
N HIS A 10 21.76 35.38 -11.87
CA HIS A 10 20.82 35.31 -12.99
C HIS A 10 20.39 36.71 -13.39
N SER A 11 19.98 36.89 -14.65
CA SER A 11 19.43 38.15 -15.15
C SER A 11 17.98 38.38 -14.69
N ASP A 12 17.29 37.30 -14.33
CA ASP A 12 15.86 37.29 -14.00
C ASP A 12 15.62 36.74 -12.58
N ILE A 13 14.36 36.68 -12.18
CA ILE A 13 13.94 36.20 -10.85
C ILE A 13 14.34 34.73 -10.64
N ILE A 14 14.98 34.47 -9.50
CA ILE A 14 15.31 33.12 -9.05
C ILE A 14 14.04 32.44 -8.49
N ARG A 15 13.71 31.27 -9.02
CA ARG A 15 12.50 30.50 -8.67
C ARG A 15 12.74 29.47 -7.58
N GLN A 16 13.94 28.88 -7.56
CA GLN A 16 14.32 27.87 -6.58
C GLN A 16 15.80 28.03 -6.22
N VAL A 17 16.11 27.83 -4.94
CA VAL A 17 17.48 27.76 -4.40
C VAL A 17 17.58 26.52 -3.53
N SER A 18 18.68 25.80 -3.62
CA SER A 18 19.02 24.72 -2.69
C SER A 18 20.49 24.75 -2.33
N PHE A 19 20.81 24.21 -1.17
CA PHE A 19 22.17 23.98 -0.72
C PHE A 19 22.46 22.48 -0.74
N SER A 20 23.55 22.09 -1.38
CA SER A 20 24.08 20.72 -1.35
C SER A 20 25.24 20.67 -0.37
N ASN A 21 25.12 19.81 0.64
CA ASN A 21 26.17 19.63 1.64
C ASN A 21 27.39 18.92 1.05
N ASN A 22 27.17 17.89 0.22
CA ASN A 22 28.25 17.09 -0.35
C ASN A 22 29.10 17.88 -1.35
N LEU A 23 28.45 18.73 -2.17
CA LEU A 23 29.15 19.57 -3.13
C LEU A 23 29.61 20.90 -2.52
N ASN A 24 29.23 21.19 -1.27
CA ASN A 24 29.42 22.49 -0.62
C ASN A 24 29.07 23.66 -1.56
N SER A 25 27.94 23.54 -2.25
CA SER A 25 27.56 24.40 -3.36
C SER A 25 26.13 24.90 -3.24
N ILE A 26 25.92 26.14 -3.70
CA ILE A 26 24.57 26.72 -3.85
C ILE A 26 24.11 26.46 -5.28
N ILE A 27 22.90 25.94 -5.41
CA ILE A 27 22.25 25.73 -6.70
C ILE A 27 21.09 26.72 -6.80
N SER A 28 21.08 27.52 -7.85
CA SER A 28 19.99 28.46 -8.15
C SER A 28 19.40 28.18 -9.53
N ALA A 29 18.08 28.34 -9.62
CA ALA A 29 17.31 28.20 -10.84
C ALA A 29 16.56 29.49 -11.15
N SER A 30 16.61 29.95 -12.40
CA SER A 30 15.81 31.08 -12.87
C SER A 30 14.99 30.74 -14.10
N GLU A 31 13.79 31.31 -14.15
CA GLU A 31 12.92 31.33 -15.32
C GLU A 31 13.21 32.63 -16.07
N SER A 32 13.42 32.57 -17.38
CA SER A 32 13.60 33.78 -18.18
C SER A 32 12.27 34.21 -18.77
N THR A 33 11.86 35.46 -18.54
CA THR A 33 10.63 36.02 -19.13
C THR A 33 10.84 36.53 -20.55
N LEU A 34 12.11 36.67 -20.97
CA LEU A 34 12.51 37.10 -22.30
C LEU A 34 12.29 35.96 -23.29
N THR A 35 11.37 36.16 -24.24
CA THR A 35 11.04 35.28 -25.37
C THR A 35 12.10 35.33 -26.47
N SER A 36 13.37 35.41 -26.11
CA SER A 36 14.46 35.26 -27.07
C SER A 36 14.88 33.78 -27.12
N ASP A 37 15.08 33.25 -28.32
CA ASP A 37 15.59 31.89 -28.62
C ASP A 37 17.04 31.65 -28.11
N ALA A 38 17.51 32.48 -27.18
CA ALA A 38 18.84 32.36 -26.60
C ALA A 38 18.86 31.32 -25.47
N TYR A 39 19.84 30.42 -25.53
CA TYR A 39 20.18 29.49 -24.46
C TYR A 39 20.69 30.23 -23.23
N LEU A 40 19.78 30.64 -22.36
CA LEU A 40 20.06 31.36 -21.12
C LEU A 40 20.48 30.40 -19.99
N PRO A 41 21.24 30.89 -19.00
CA PRO A 41 21.57 30.12 -17.80
C PRO A 41 20.30 29.80 -17.00
N GLY A 42 19.80 28.57 -17.12
CA GLY A 42 18.63 28.11 -16.39
C GLY A 42 18.98 27.71 -14.96
N VAL A 43 20.04 26.92 -14.80
CA VAL A 43 20.56 26.50 -13.48
C VAL A 43 22.04 26.85 -13.36
N ILE A 44 22.42 27.37 -12.19
CA ILE A 44 23.81 27.67 -11.86
C ILE A 44 24.14 26.98 -10.55
N ILE A 45 25.23 26.22 -10.54
CA ILE A 45 25.82 25.65 -9.31
C ILE A 45 27.07 26.45 -9.01
N THR A 46 27.11 27.10 -7.86
CA THR A 46 28.24 27.89 -7.37
C THR A 46 28.88 27.20 -6.18
N ASN A 47 30.14 26.80 -6.31
CA ASN A 47 30.92 26.24 -5.21
C ASN A 47 31.34 27.33 -4.22
N LEU A 48 31.14 27.08 -2.93
CA LEU A 48 31.49 28.03 -1.85
C LEU A 48 32.93 27.89 -1.33
N SER A 49 33.68 26.92 -1.86
CA SER A 49 35.11 26.81 -1.61
C SER A 49 35.89 28.05 -2.09
N ILE A 50 37.15 28.16 -1.63
CA ILE A 50 38.05 29.30 -1.84
C ILE A 50 38.19 29.69 -3.33
N GLN A 51 37.96 28.75 -4.26
CA GLN A 51 38.17 28.95 -5.69
C GLN A 51 36.91 29.32 -6.49
N LYS A 52 35.76 29.56 -5.84
CA LYS A 52 34.46 30.00 -6.44
C LYS A 52 34.27 29.57 -7.91
N SER A 53 34.06 28.28 -8.15
CA SER A 53 33.76 27.75 -9.48
C SER A 53 32.25 27.75 -9.73
N GLN A 54 31.84 28.07 -10.96
CA GLN A 54 30.44 28.06 -11.40
C GLN A 54 30.26 27.06 -12.54
N THR A 55 29.30 26.15 -12.41
CA THR A 55 28.84 25.31 -13.53
C THR A 55 27.45 25.77 -13.96
N VAL A 56 27.29 26.02 -15.25
CA VAL A 56 26.10 26.67 -15.82
C VAL A 56 25.39 25.71 -16.76
N PHE A 57 24.12 25.44 -16.49
CA PHE A 57 23.26 24.62 -17.35
C PHE A 57 22.36 25.53 -18.16
N LYS A 58 22.55 25.49 -19.47
CA LYS A 58 21.83 26.37 -20.41
C LYS A 58 20.63 25.65 -21.00
N MET A 59 19.48 26.31 -21.00
CA MET A 59 18.25 25.75 -21.56
C MET A 59 17.29 26.85 -22.02
N ASN A 60 16.37 26.49 -22.91
CA ASN A 60 15.41 27.42 -23.46
C ASN A 60 14.39 27.84 -22.39
N ASN A 61 14.09 29.14 -22.30
CA ASN A 61 13.15 29.73 -21.34
C ASN A 61 13.48 29.55 -19.84
N GLY A 62 14.68 29.08 -19.52
CA GLY A 62 15.11 28.82 -18.15
C GLY A 62 14.36 27.65 -17.49
N THR A 63 14.40 27.59 -16.16
CA THR A 63 13.72 26.54 -15.39
C THR A 63 13.04 27.10 -14.15
N THR A 64 11.88 26.54 -13.81
CA THR A 64 11.13 26.92 -12.60
C THR A 64 11.53 26.05 -11.42
N CYS A 65 11.91 24.81 -11.67
CA CYS A 65 12.29 23.87 -10.63
C CYS A 65 13.44 22.94 -11.06
N PHE A 66 14.14 22.41 -10.06
CA PHE A 66 15.15 21.38 -10.24
C PHE A 66 15.18 20.44 -9.03
N ALA A 67 15.79 19.26 -9.22
CA ALA A 67 16.16 18.36 -8.15
C ALA A 67 17.56 17.80 -8.42
N LEU A 68 18.33 17.62 -7.37
CA LEU A 68 19.66 17.03 -7.43
C LEU A 68 19.63 15.68 -6.74
N ASP A 69 20.15 14.66 -7.41
CA ASP A 69 20.49 13.39 -6.79
C ASP A 69 22.00 13.30 -6.60
N GLU A 70 22.44 13.35 -5.35
CA GLU A 70 23.87 13.42 -5.01
C GLU A 70 24.58 12.07 -5.17
N SER A 71 23.87 10.94 -5.04
CA SER A 71 24.44 9.59 -5.22
C SER A 71 24.80 9.33 -6.68
N SER A 72 23.85 9.61 -7.59
CA SER A 72 23.99 9.40 -9.03
C SER A 72 24.63 10.58 -9.77
N GLN A 73 24.87 11.70 -9.09
CA GLN A 73 25.34 12.97 -9.66
C GLN A 73 24.46 13.47 -10.82
N THR A 74 23.15 13.19 -10.74
CA THR A 74 22.17 13.56 -11.77
C THR A 74 21.37 14.78 -11.31
N LEU A 75 21.32 15.81 -12.16
CA LEU A 75 20.46 16.98 -11.98
C LEU A 75 19.23 16.83 -12.91
N ALA A 76 18.02 16.91 -12.34
CA ALA A 76 16.78 16.98 -13.09
C ALA A 76 16.26 18.42 -13.12
N THR A 77 15.89 18.93 -14.29
CA THR A 77 15.32 20.29 -14.45
C THR A 77 14.00 20.25 -15.19
N GLY A 78 13.08 21.15 -14.83
CA GLY A 78 11.79 21.28 -15.50
C GLY A 78 11.23 22.69 -15.39
N GLY A 79 10.65 23.15 -16.49
CA GLY A 79 10.26 24.54 -16.65
C GLY A 79 8.92 24.75 -17.35
N PRO A 80 8.68 25.97 -17.85
CA PRO A 80 7.45 26.34 -18.58
C PRO A 80 7.31 25.62 -19.92
N ASP A 81 8.41 25.14 -20.49
CA ASP A 81 8.48 24.41 -21.75
C ASP A 81 7.95 22.97 -21.68
N THR A 82 7.51 22.52 -20.49
CA THR A 82 6.91 21.21 -20.21
C THR A 82 7.86 20.02 -20.34
N ILE A 83 9.14 20.28 -20.60
CA ILE A 83 10.13 19.25 -20.87
C ILE A 83 10.95 18.99 -19.60
N LEU A 84 11.06 17.73 -19.23
CA LEU A 84 11.96 17.29 -18.17
C LEU A 84 13.32 16.95 -18.79
N ARG A 85 14.40 17.53 -18.26
CA ARG A 85 15.77 17.25 -18.70
C ARG A 85 16.58 16.64 -17.57
N LEU A 86 17.36 15.61 -17.88
CA LEU A 86 18.34 15.02 -16.99
C LEU A 86 19.73 15.43 -17.43
N TRP A 87 20.55 15.87 -16.49
CA TRP A 87 21.90 16.36 -16.72
C TRP A 87 22.87 15.58 -15.85
N ASP A 88 24.04 15.27 -16.40
CA ASP A 88 25.19 14.89 -15.58
C ASP A 88 25.88 16.17 -15.09
N ILE A 89 26.17 16.26 -13.80
CA ILE A 89 26.86 17.42 -13.22
C ILE A 89 28.26 17.61 -13.84
N LYS A 90 28.92 16.53 -14.26
CA LYS A 90 30.25 16.59 -14.88
C LYS A 90 30.21 17.14 -16.30
N GLU A 91 29.09 16.98 -17.00
CA GLU A 91 28.92 17.36 -18.41
C GLU A 91 27.71 18.31 -18.58
N PRO A 92 27.84 19.59 -18.20
CA PRO A 92 26.72 20.54 -18.19
C PRO A 92 26.33 21.08 -19.58
N SER A 93 27.08 20.73 -20.63
CA SER A 93 26.90 21.28 -21.96
C SER A 93 25.69 20.69 -22.70
N ILE A 94 25.36 19.43 -22.40
CA ILE A 94 24.32 18.66 -23.12
C ILE A 94 23.50 17.89 -22.08
N PRO A 95 22.16 17.90 -22.17
CA PRO A 95 21.34 17.04 -21.32
C PRO A 95 21.57 15.57 -21.70
N LYS A 96 21.77 14.72 -20.69
CA LYS A 96 21.87 13.26 -20.83
C LYS A 96 20.61 12.67 -21.46
N ALA A 97 19.45 13.15 -21.00
CA ALA A 97 18.16 12.70 -21.51
C ALA A 97 17.11 13.82 -21.52
N ILE A 98 16.21 13.74 -22.49
CA ILE A 98 15.07 14.65 -22.64
C ILE A 98 13.79 13.81 -22.58
N LEU A 99 13.01 14.03 -21.52
CA LEU A 99 11.79 13.29 -21.25
C LEU A 99 10.56 14.17 -21.50
N ILE A 100 9.78 13.80 -22.52
CA ILE A 100 8.60 14.53 -22.97
C ILE A 100 7.36 13.78 -22.49
N GLY A 101 6.37 14.52 -21.98
CA GLY A 101 5.09 13.90 -21.62
C GLY A 101 4.14 14.79 -20.84
N HIS A 102 4.61 15.84 -20.18
CA HIS A 102 3.74 16.82 -19.53
C HIS A 102 3.05 17.71 -20.55
N THR A 103 1.82 18.12 -20.23
CA THR A 103 1.03 19.04 -21.06
C THR A 103 1.06 20.47 -20.54
N ALA A 104 1.68 20.69 -19.38
CA ALA A 104 1.81 21.97 -18.72
C ALA A 104 3.21 22.10 -18.10
N GLY A 105 3.61 23.33 -17.78
CA GLY A 105 4.93 23.59 -17.19
C GLY A 105 5.12 22.80 -15.89
N ILE A 106 6.32 22.26 -15.71
CA ILE A 106 6.68 21.48 -14.52
C ILE A 106 6.92 22.47 -13.36
N VAL A 107 6.36 22.18 -12.18
CA VAL A 107 6.45 23.08 -11.01
C VAL A 107 7.23 22.44 -9.87
N TYR A 108 7.31 21.11 -9.83
CA TYR A 108 8.06 20.41 -8.81
C TYR A 108 8.64 19.10 -9.32
N ILE A 109 9.84 18.79 -8.84
CA ILE A 109 10.59 17.59 -9.19
C ILE A 109 11.24 17.08 -7.90
N PHE A 110 11.24 15.76 -7.71
CA PHE A 110 12.02 15.13 -6.65
C PHE A 110 12.43 13.71 -7.05
N PHE A 111 13.63 13.32 -6.61
CA PHE A 111 14.08 11.94 -6.66
C PHE A 111 13.56 11.19 -5.45
N GLN A 112 13.06 9.97 -5.68
CA GLN A 112 12.66 9.08 -4.60
C GLN A 112 13.79 8.09 -4.26
N ASP A 113 14.47 7.62 -5.30
CA ASP A 113 15.58 6.67 -5.30
C ASP A 113 16.38 6.95 -6.60
N ASP A 114 17.59 6.39 -6.72
CA ASP A 114 18.44 6.47 -7.94
C ASP A 114 17.67 6.11 -9.24
N SER A 115 16.65 5.24 -9.15
CA SER A 115 15.88 4.78 -10.31
C SER A 115 14.60 5.58 -10.60
N LYS A 116 14.00 6.25 -9.62
CA LYS A 116 12.63 6.82 -9.73
C LYS A 116 12.60 8.31 -9.47
N LEU A 117 12.08 9.01 -10.47
CA LEU A 117 11.88 10.45 -10.44
C LEU A 117 10.38 10.77 -10.55
N TYR A 118 9.94 11.71 -9.72
CA TYR A 118 8.57 12.22 -9.73
C TYR A 118 8.57 13.68 -10.18
N THR A 119 7.57 14.02 -10.98
CA THR A 119 7.38 15.39 -11.49
C THR A 119 5.92 15.78 -11.39
N ILE A 120 5.66 17.05 -11.12
CA ILE A 120 4.32 17.62 -10.94
C ILE A 120 4.18 18.82 -11.88
N ASP A 121 3.14 18.83 -12.71
CA ASP A 121 2.85 19.96 -13.60
C ASP A 121 1.87 20.99 -12.99
N LYS A 122 1.73 22.15 -13.65
CA LYS A 122 0.74 23.18 -13.28
C LYS A 122 -0.71 22.67 -13.28
N LEU A 123 -1.00 21.60 -14.02
CA LEU A 123 -2.32 20.96 -14.06
C LEU A 123 -2.50 19.85 -13.01
N LYS A 124 -1.49 19.64 -12.15
CA LYS A 124 -1.44 18.72 -11.01
C LYS A 124 -1.45 17.25 -11.37
N PHE A 125 -0.98 16.94 -12.57
CA PHE A 125 -0.57 15.58 -12.95
C PHE A 125 0.79 15.28 -12.33
N ILE A 126 0.84 14.16 -11.64
CA ILE A 126 2.09 13.57 -11.18
C ILE A 126 2.53 12.57 -12.25
N LYS A 127 3.71 12.75 -12.80
CA LYS A 127 4.34 11.75 -13.68
C LYS A 127 5.49 11.08 -12.97
N ILE A 128 5.54 9.76 -13.11
CA ILE A 128 6.56 8.89 -12.54
C ILE A 128 7.44 8.42 -13.70
N TRP A 129 8.73 8.72 -13.59
CA TRP A 129 9.74 8.39 -14.58
C TRP A 129 10.71 7.37 -13.99
N ASN A 130 11.19 6.50 -14.87
CA ASN A 130 12.36 5.69 -14.59
C ASN A 130 13.59 6.41 -15.19
N VAL A 131 14.59 6.69 -14.35
CA VAL A 131 15.81 7.43 -14.72
C VAL A 131 16.72 6.55 -15.58
N GLU A 132 16.86 5.26 -15.26
CA GLU A 132 17.72 4.32 -15.99
C GLU A 132 17.16 3.97 -17.37
N LEU A 133 15.84 3.75 -17.44
CA LEU A 133 15.15 3.42 -18.69
C LEU A 133 14.74 4.65 -19.51
N GLU A 134 14.95 5.85 -18.97
CA GLU A 134 14.61 7.13 -19.60
C GLU A 134 13.16 7.16 -20.14
N SER A 135 12.22 6.61 -19.38
CA SER A 135 10.85 6.39 -19.84
C SER A 135 9.80 6.82 -18.82
N LEU A 136 8.64 7.27 -19.33
CA LEU A 136 7.45 7.50 -18.53
C LEU A 136 6.85 6.15 -18.11
N GLN A 137 6.74 5.91 -16.81
CA GLN A 137 6.13 4.69 -16.28
C GLN A 137 4.64 4.88 -16.00
N GLN A 138 4.27 6.02 -15.41
CA GLN A 138 2.90 6.25 -14.98
C GLN A 138 2.55 7.74 -14.97
N THR A 139 1.28 8.04 -15.26
CA THR A 139 0.67 9.35 -15.03
C THR A 139 -0.46 9.20 -14.02
N PHE A 140 -0.42 10.03 -12.97
CA PHE A 140 -1.35 9.98 -11.85
C PHE A 140 -2.04 11.34 -11.69
N ALA A 141 -3.37 11.32 -11.59
CA ALA A 141 -4.22 12.51 -11.59
C ALA A 141 -4.93 12.78 -10.25
N GLY A 142 -4.49 12.18 -9.15
CA GLY A 142 -5.19 12.24 -7.86
C GLY A 142 -5.19 13.62 -7.18
N LEU A 143 -4.31 14.55 -7.55
CA LEU A 143 -4.32 15.92 -7.00
C LEU A 143 -5.38 16.82 -7.63
N LYS A 144 -5.82 16.52 -8.86
CA LYS A 144 -6.82 17.30 -9.61
C LYS A 144 -8.19 17.42 -8.93
N PRO A 145 -8.79 16.35 -8.34
CA PRO A 145 -10.06 16.48 -7.62
C PRO A 145 -9.94 17.26 -6.31
N ILE A 146 -8.76 17.28 -5.68
CA ILE A 146 -8.54 17.95 -4.39
C ILE A 146 -8.29 19.45 -4.61
N PHE A 147 -7.53 19.80 -5.65
CA PHE A 147 -7.15 21.17 -5.96
C PHE A 147 -7.66 21.59 -7.34
N PRO A 148 -8.57 22.57 -7.43
CA PRO A 148 -9.07 23.07 -8.72
C PRO A 148 -8.04 23.84 -9.51
N LYS A 149 -8.06 23.72 -10.82
CA LYS A 149 -6.94 24.00 -11.73
C LYS A 149 -6.23 25.34 -11.50
N ASP A 150 -6.96 26.40 -11.17
CA ASP A 150 -6.42 27.77 -11.16
C ASP A 150 -5.61 28.10 -9.90
N LEU A 151 -5.66 27.24 -8.87
CA LEU A 151 -4.94 27.48 -7.63
C LEU A 151 -3.51 26.92 -7.69
N PRO A 152 -2.49 27.75 -7.38
CA PRO A 152 -1.12 27.28 -7.22
C PRO A 152 -1.05 26.32 -6.03
N ILE A 153 -0.21 25.30 -6.17
CA ILE A 153 0.07 24.33 -5.11
C ILE A 153 1.54 24.46 -4.69
N ILE A 154 1.79 24.32 -3.40
CA ILE A 154 3.13 24.18 -2.83
C ILE A 154 3.29 22.70 -2.52
N THR A 155 4.41 22.12 -2.95
CA THR A 155 4.67 20.68 -2.77
C THR A 155 5.98 20.48 -2.05
N PHE A 156 6.00 19.47 -1.21
CA PHE A 156 7.16 19.07 -0.44
C PHE A 156 7.18 17.55 -0.36
N TYR A 157 8.32 16.96 -0.73
CA TYR A 157 8.53 15.54 -0.57
C TYR A 157 9.30 15.26 0.73
N ASN A 158 8.73 14.40 1.57
CA ASN A 158 9.40 13.90 2.75
C ASN A 158 10.04 12.54 2.41
N ASP A 159 11.37 12.54 2.26
CA ASP A 159 12.14 11.33 1.94
C ASP A 159 12.01 10.24 3.02
N ALA A 160 12.08 10.62 4.31
CA ALA A 160 12.04 9.67 5.43
C ALA A 160 10.72 8.88 5.49
N LYS A 161 9.59 9.53 5.18
CA LYS A 161 8.27 8.88 5.14
C LYS A 161 7.85 8.42 3.74
N ARG A 162 8.59 8.84 2.71
CA ARG A 162 8.22 8.73 1.29
C ARG A 162 6.82 9.25 0.99
N GLU A 163 6.50 10.42 1.54
CA GLU A 163 5.20 11.06 1.38
C GLU A 163 5.39 12.38 0.62
N LEU A 164 4.64 12.53 -0.46
CA LEU A 164 4.47 13.80 -1.13
C LEU A 164 3.35 14.58 -0.44
N ILE A 165 3.67 15.73 0.11
CA ILE A 165 2.72 16.64 0.74
C ILE A 165 2.47 17.77 -0.26
N ALA A 166 1.23 17.88 -0.72
CA ALA A 166 0.77 19.00 -1.54
C ALA A 166 -0.18 19.87 -0.72
N SER A 167 0.09 21.17 -0.71
CA SER A 167 -0.70 22.17 0.01
C SER A 167 -1.23 23.24 -0.95
N GLY A 168 -2.44 23.70 -0.68
CA GLY A 168 -3.12 24.82 -1.33
C GLY A 168 -4.22 25.32 -0.39
N LYS A 169 -5.48 25.29 -0.84
CA LYS A 169 -6.63 25.49 0.08
C LYS A 169 -6.85 24.33 1.05
N ARG A 170 -6.34 23.14 0.70
CA ARG A 170 -6.38 21.90 1.49
C ARG A 170 -4.95 21.35 1.57
N ILE A 171 -4.70 20.43 2.49
CA ILE A 171 -3.45 19.68 2.52
C ILE A 171 -3.78 18.25 2.14
N ALA A 172 -3.07 17.72 1.14
CA ALA A 172 -3.17 16.34 0.70
C ALA A 172 -1.81 15.68 0.88
N THR A 173 -1.82 14.47 1.43
CA THR A 173 -0.64 13.65 1.59
C THR A 173 -0.81 12.46 0.65
N LEU A 174 0.20 12.21 -0.17
CA LEU A 174 0.23 11.10 -1.08
C LEU A 174 1.42 10.24 -0.72
N LYS A 175 1.14 9.02 -0.28
CA LYS A 175 2.19 8.05 -0.01
C LYS A 175 2.77 7.59 -1.35
N CYS A 176 4.04 7.93 -1.59
CA CYS A 176 4.80 7.44 -2.73
C CYS A 176 5.20 5.98 -2.49
N ASN A 177 5.86 5.34 -3.46
CA ASN A 177 6.19 3.90 -3.36
C ASN A 177 6.86 3.57 -2.01
N PRO A 178 6.32 2.65 -1.20
CA PRO A 178 6.83 2.40 0.13
C PRO A 178 8.29 1.92 0.08
N ARG A 179 9.11 2.32 1.08
CA ARG A 179 10.45 1.77 1.27
C ARG A 179 10.25 0.33 1.75
N ILE A 180 10.54 -0.62 0.88
CA ILE A 180 10.72 -2.00 1.31
C ILE A 180 12.02 -1.97 2.11
N ASN A 181 11.98 -2.39 3.37
CA ASN A 181 13.17 -2.39 4.22
C ASN A 181 14.14 -3.48 3.71
N PRO A 182 15.32 -3.12 3.17
CA PRO A 182 16.25 -4.11 2.62
C PRO A 182 16.82 -5.04 3.69
N ASP A 183 16.83 -4.61 4.96
CA ASP A 183 17.36 -5.40 6.07
C ASP A 183 16.37 -6.49 6.54
N THR A 184 15.08 -6.37 6.20
CA THR A 184 14.05 -7.34 6.61
C THR A 184 13.30 -7.97 5.43
N SER A 185 13.50 -7.51 4.19
CA SER A 185 12.77 -8.00 3.03
C SER A 185 13.45 -7.71 1.68
N ASP A 186 13.43 -8.69 0.78
CA ASP A 186 14.18 -8.70 -0.49
C ASP A 186 13.55 -7.88 -1.64
N GLY A 187 12.57 -7.01 -1.37
CA GLY A 187 11.84 -6.30 -2.43
C GLY A 187 10.75 -7.10 -3.14
N ILE A 188 10.64 -8.40 -2.85
CA ILE A 188 9.80 -9.36 -3.59
C ILE A 188 8.65 -9.93 -2.71
N THR A 189 8.71 -9.69 -1.41
CA THR A 189 7.81 -10.25 -0.38
C THR A 189 6.85 -9.19 0.17
N HIS A 190 6.10 -9.52 1.24
CA HIS A 190 5.12 -8.63 1.87
C HIS A 190 5.75 -7.35 2.43
N THR A 191 5.02 -6.23 2.35
CA THR A 191 5.48 -4.92 2.88
C THR A 191 5.22 -4.76 4.38
N THR A 192 4.39 -5.63 4.95
CA THR A 192 4.08 -5.70 6.37
C THR A 192 4.20 -7.16 6.86
N PRO A 193 4.09 -7.44 8.17
CA PRO A 193 4.24 -8.79 8.69
C PRO A 193 3.33 -9.79 8.00
N VAL A 194 3.89 -10.96 7.68
CA VAL A 194 3.14 -12.12 7.18
C VAL A 194 2.32 -12.67 8.32
N THR A 195 1.01 -12.74 8.14
CA THR A 195 0.09 -13.27 9.16
C THR A 195 -0.09 -14.77 9.04
N LEU A 196 -0.10 -15.29 7.80
CA LEU A 196 -0.41 -16.68 7.51
C LEU A 196 0.46 -17.23 6.39
N ILE A 197 0.78 -18.51 6.51
CA ILE A 197 1.42 -19.31 5.48
C ILE A 197 0.60 -20.60 5.34
N LEU A 198 0.16 -20.91 4.13
CA LEU A 198 -0.65 -22.08 3.81
C LEU A 198 -0.02 -22.84 2.66
N PHE A 199 0.06 -24.16 2.79
CA PHE A 199 0.53 -25.02 1.71
C PHE A 199 -0.66 -25.56 0.90
N ASN A 200 -0.56 -25.46 -0.41
CA ASN A 200 -1.51 -26.02 -1.34
C ASN A 200 -0.97 -27.33 -1.90
N GLU A 201 -1.57 -28.46 -1.50
CA GLU A 201 -1.14 -29.78 -1.94
C GLU A 201 -1.42 -30.04 -3.43
N LEU A 202 -2.52 -29.49 -3.96
CA LEU A 202 -2.95 -29.72 -5.35
C LEU A 202 -1.97 -29.11 -6.35
N TYR A 203 -1.54 -27.88 -6.12
CA TYR A 203 -0.63 -27.15 -7.03
C TYR A 203 0.82 -27.11 -6.56
N GLN A 204 1.12 -27.68 -5.38
CA GLN A 204 2.44 -27.65 -4.75
C GLN A 204 3.00 -26.23 -4.58
N PHE A 205 2.11 -25.28 -4.28
CA PHE A 205 2.48 -23.89 -4.04
C PHE A 205 2.28 -23.50 -2.58
N LEU A 206 3.03 -22.50 -2.14
CA LEU A 206 2.86 -21.89 -0.83
C LEU A 206 2.14 -20.55 -1.00
N ALA A 207 1.03 -20.34 -0.29
CA ALA A 207 0.34 -19.06 -0.22
C ALA A 207 0.75 -18.34 1.06
N SER A 208 1.33 -17.16 0.94
CA SER A 208 1.60 -16.28 2.08
C SER A 208 0.62 -15.09 2.05
N CYS A 209 0.01 -14.83 3.18
CA CYS A 209 -0.91 -13.73 3.35
C CYS A 209 -0.36 -12.71 4.38
N GLY A 210 -0.40 -11.43 4.03
CA GLY A 210 0.16 -10.36 4.86
C GLY A 210 -0.89 -9.41 5.43
N SER A 211 -0.48 -8.67 6.45
CA SER A 211 -1.23 -7.51 6.95
C SER A 211 -1.35 -6.37 5.92
N ASP A 212 -0.67 -6.46 4.78
CA ASP A 212 -0.70 -5.51 3.66
C ASP A 212 -1.87 -5.77 2.70
N SER A 213 -2.76 -6.70 3.07
CA SER A 213 -3.87 -7.16 2.22
C SER A 213 -3.40 -7.79 0.93
N THR A 214 -2.20 -8.36 0.91
CA THR A 214 -1.71 -9.11 -0.24
C THR A 214 -1.63 -10.61 0.06
N ILE A 215 -1.93 -11.39 -0.98
CA ILE A 215 -1.75 -12.84 -1.00
C ILE A 215 -0.69 -13.10 -2.05
N ILE A 216 0.43 -13.73 -1.69
CA ILE A 216 1.49 -14.08 -2.62
C ILE A 216 1.56 -15.60 -2.76
N VAL A 217 1.61 -16.09 -3.99
CA VAL A 217 1.73 -17.52 -4.32
C VAL A 217 3.15 -17.80 -4.80
N TRP A 218 3.79 -18.77 -4.14
CA TRP A 218 5.18 -19.15 -4.35
C TRP A 218 5.31 -20.56 -4.89
N ASP A 219 6.21 -20.73 -5.86
CA ASP A 219 6.74 -22.01 -6.27
C ASP A 219 7.82 -22.44 -5.28
N LEU A 220 7.54 -23.48 -4.50
CA LEU A 220 8.46 -24.04 -3.52
C LEU A 220 9.74 -24.59 -4.16
N TRP A 221 9.61 -25.24 -5.32
CA TRP A 221 10.73 -25.92 -5.97
C TRP A 221 11.66 -24.94 -6.66
N ARG A 222 11.09 -23.89 -7.25
CA ARG A 222 11.88 -22.85 -7.93
C ARG A 222 12.30 -21.71 -7.02
N GLY A 223 11.71 -21.61 -5.82
CA GLY A 223 11.93 -20.50 -4.89
C GLY A 223 11.53 -19.14 -5.48
N ARG A 224 10.61 -19.15 -6.45
CA ARG A 224 10.17 -17.94 -7.15
C ARG A 224 8.70 -17.71 -6.91
N LYS A 225 8.35 -16.44 -6.93
CA LYS A 225 6.97 -16.04 -6.92
C LYS A 225 6.29 -16.39 -8.26
N VAL A 226 5.08 -16.97 -8.18
CA VAL A 226 4.25 -17.35 -9.34
C VAL A 226 3.12 -16.36 -9.56
N ASN A 227 2.42 -15.96 -8.48
CA ASN A 227 1.27 -15.07 -8.58
C ASN A 227 1.13 -14.18 -7.32
N TRP A 228 0.38 -13.08 -7.42
CA TRP A 228 -0.09 -12.31 -6.27
C TRP A 228 -1.51 -11.81 -6.48
N ILE A 229 -2.20 -11.57 -5.37
CA ILE A 229 -3.45 -10.85 -5.35
C ILE A 229 -3.23 -9.62 -4.46
N PHE A 230 -3.24 -8.44 -5.07
CA PHE A 230 -3.14 -7.17 -4.36
C PHE A 230 -4.51 -6.72 -3.88
N ARG A 231 -4.51 -6.00 -2.74
CA ARG A 231 -5.73 -5.38 -2.20
C ARG A 231 -6.85 -6.41 -2.07
N ALA A 232 -6.51 -7.58 -1.54
CA ALA A 232 -7.43 -8.70 -1.42
C ALA A 232 -8.67 -8.30 -0.60
N HIS A 233 -8.45 -7.61 0.53
CA HIS A 233 -9.51 -6.99 1.32
C HIS A 233 -9.40 -5.46 1.27
N THR A 234 -10.49 -4.80 0.89
CA THR A 234 -10.58 -3.34 0.81
C THR A 234 -11.91 -2.82 1.32
N LYS A 235 -11.87 -1.64 1.92
CA LYS A 235 -13.04 -0.89 2.36
C LYS A 235 -12.99 0.53 1.79
N LEU A 236 -14.16 1.05 1.44
CA LEU A 236 -14.31 2.46 1.10
C LEU A 236 -14.56 3.23 2.40
N GLU A 237 -13.60 4.06 2.80
CA GLU A 237 -13.74 4.98 3.92
C GLU A 237 -13.52 6.41 3.41
N HIS A 238 -14.53 7.27 3.61
CA HIS A 238 -14.51 8.68 3.20
C HIS A 238 -14.18 8.94 1.71
N GLY A 239 -14.50 7.98 0.82
CA GLY A 239 -14.21 8.09 -0.61
C GLY A 239 -12.83 7.54 -1.02
N GLU A 240 -12.04 7.06 -0.06
CA GLU A 240 -10.75 6.43 -0.29
C GLU A 240 -10.83 4.91 -0.10
N VAL A 241 -10.10 4.16 -0.92
CA VAL A 241 -10.01 2.70 -0.80
C VAL A 241 -8.88 2.36 0.15
N VAL A 242 -9.23 1.94 1.36
CA VAL A 242 -8.29 1.50 2.40
C VAL A 242 -8.16 -0.02 2.37
N THR A 243 -6.93 -0.51 2.47
CA THR A 243 -6.59 -1.94 2.55
C THR A 243 -6.79 -2.47 3.96
N ILE A 244 -7.38 -3.66 4.09
CA ILE A 244 -7.70 -4.29 5.38
C ILE A 244 -6.81 -5.51 5.62
N LYS A 245 -6.21 -5.62 6.80
CA LYS A 245 -5.26 -6.68 7.13
C LYS A 245 -5.95 -8.05 7.05
N ILE A 246 -5.23 -9.05 6.55
CA ILE A 246 -5.69 -10.43 6.52
C ILE A 246 -5.34 -11.07 7.86
N SER A 247 -6.34 -11.56 8.58
CA SER A 247 -6.20 -12.11 9.93
C SER A 247 -6.35 -13.63 9.98
N ALA A 248 -7.10 -14.23 9.05
CA ALA A 248 -7.34 -15.67 9.01
C ALA A 248 -7.36 -16.19 7.56
N GLY A 249 -7.06 -17.47 7.36
CA GLY A 249 -7.20 -18.09 6.06
C GLY A 249 -7.09 -19.61 6.09
N CYS A 250 -7.71 -20.28 5.13
CA CYS A 250 -7.64 -21.72 4.95
C CYS A 250 -7.95 -22.10 3.49
N PHE A 251 -7.51 -23.29 3.07
CA PHE A 251 -7.91 -23.86 1.79
C PHE A 251 -9.21 -24.65 1.93
N ASP A 252 -9.96 -24.76 0.83
CA ASP A 252 -10.99 -25.79 0.69
C ASP A 252 -10.35 -27.19 0.71
N THR A 253 -11.15 -28.20 1.00
CA THR A 253 -10.79 -29.64 1.02
C THR A 253 -10.14 -30.14 -0.27
N LYS A 254 -10.46 -29.52 -1.41
CA LYS A 254 -9.83 -29.82 -2.71
C LYS A 254 -8.61 -28.96 -3.02
N HIS A 255 -8.26 -28.00 -2.16
CA HIS A 255 -7.21 -27.00 -2.35
C HIS A 255 -7.33 -26.14 -3.63
N GLN A 256 -8.52 -26.06 -4.23
CA GLN A 256 -8.76 -25.23 -5.42
C GLN A 256 -9.05 -23.77 -5.04
N TYR A 257 -9.68 -23.58 -3.88
CA TYR A 257 -10.08 -22.27 -3.39
C TYR A 257 -9.40 -21.92 -2.08
N LEU A 258 -9.06 -20.64 -1.93
CA LEU A 258 -8.53 -20.06 -0.70
C LEU A 258 -9.59 -19.16 -0.07
N LEU A 259 -9.90 -19.39 1.20
CA LEU A 259 -10.69 -18.49 2.02
C LEU A 259 -9.75 -17.58 2.82
N THR A 260 -9.98 -16.28 2.78
CA THR A 260 -9.29 -15.29 3.61
C THR A 260 -10.29 -14.48 4.41
N GLY A 261 -9.95 -14.18 5.66
CA GLY A 261 -10.70 -13.33 6.58
C GLY A 261 -9.95 -12.03 6.89
N GLY A 262 -10.65 -10.91 6.84
CA GLY A 262 -10.15 -9.58 7.16
C GLY A 262 -10.57 -9.09 8.55
N GLU A 263 -9.89 -8.06 9.03
CA GLU A 263 -10.15 -7.48 10.35
C GLU A 263 -11.53 -6.80 10.48
N ASP A 264 -12.10 -6.38 9.36
CA ASP A 264 -13.40 -5.70 9.28
C ASP A 264 -14.60 -6.67 9.24
N GLY A 265 -14.33 -7.97 9.36
CA GLY A 265 -15.34 -9.01 9.23
C GLY A 265 -15.62 -9.44 7.79
N SER A 266 -14.91 -8.87 6.80
CA SER A 266 -15.02 -9.32 5.41
C SER A 266 -14.29 -10.64 5.23
N MET A 267 -14.92 -11.58 4.54
CA MET A 267 -14.31 -12.84 4.15
C MET A 267 -14.42 -13.00 2.64
N LYS A 268 -13.37 -13.51 2.01
CA LYS A 268 -13.32 -13.63 0.55
C LYS A 268 -12.81 -14.99 0.16
N ILE A 269 -13.39 -15.52 -0.91
CA ILE A 269 -13.01 -16.78 -1.51
C ILE A 269 -12.35 -16.49 -2.84
N TRP A 270 -11.16 -17.01 -3.02
CA TRP A 270 -10.33 -16.83 -4.20
C TRP A 270 -10.19 -18.15 -4.94
N ASN A 271 -10.36 -18.12 -6.25
CA ASN A 271 -9.95 -19.24 -7.09
C ASN A 271 -8.43 -19.18 -7.23
N MET A 272 -7.70 -20.22 -6.81
CA MET A 272 -6.24 -20.20 -6.85
C MET A 272 -5.65 -20.33 -8.24
N ASN A 273 -6.42 -20.82 -9.21
CA ASN A 273 -5.99 -20.90 -10.60
C ASN A 273 -6.03 -19.53 -11.29
N GLU A 274 -7.14 -18.82 -11.13
CA GLU A 274 -7.40 -17.55 -11.83
C GLU A 274 -6.97 -16.33 -11.00
N GLY A 275 -6.83 -16.48 -9.68
CA GLY A 275 -6.58 -15.38 -8.75
C GLY A 275 -7.77 -14.43 -8.54
N LEU A 276 -8.97 -14.81 -9.02
CA LEU A 276 -10.17 -13.99 -8.93
C LEU A 276 -10.96 -14.25 -7.64
N CYS A 277 -11.55 -13.18 -7.09
CA CYS A 277 -12.49 -13.26 -5.97
C CYS A 277 -13.82 -13.83 -6.47
N VAL A 278 -14.14 -15.06 -6.09
CA VAL A 278 -15.37 -15.76 -6.49
C VAL A 278 -16.55 -15.37 -5.61
N ARG A 279 -16.31 -15.20 -4.30
CA ARG A 279 -17.38 -14.92 -3.33
C ARG A 279 -16.90 -14.01 -2.22
N THR A 280 -17.75 -13.10 -1.78
CA THR A 280 -17.54 -12.29 -0.57
C THR A 280 -18.60 -12.66 0.46
N LEU A 281 -18.15 -13.01 1.67
CA LEU A 281 -18.98 -13.26 2.85
C LEU A 281 -18.72 -12.15 3.88
N ARG A 282 -19.65 -11.94 4.80
CA ARG A 282 -19.52 -10.90 5.82
C ARG A 282 -19.98 -11.40 7.17
N VAL A 283 -19.20 -11.06 8.19
CA VAL A 283 -19.45 -11.30 9.60
C VAL A 283 -19.38 -9.94 10.33
N ASP A 284 -20.06 -9.83 11.47
CA ASP A 284 -20.21 -8.55 12.18
C ASP A 284 -18.94 -8.07 12.91
N SER A 285 -17.90 -8.90 13.03
CA SER A 285 -16.71 -8.60 13.83
C SER A 285 -15.44 -9.23 13.25
N PHE A 286 -14.29 -8.85 13.80
CA PHE A 286 -12.95 -9.28 13.43
C PHE A 286 -12.83 -10.81 13.36
N VAL A 287 -12.49 -11.33 12.17
CA VAL A 287 -12.37 -12.76 11.91
C VAL A 287 -11.04 -13.26 12.43
N ARG A 288 -11.04 -14.17 13.40
CA ARG A 288 -9.82 -14.69 14.05
C ARG A 288 -9.37 -16.01 13.47
N ASN A 289 -10.32 -16.86 13.11
CA ASN A 289 -10.04 -18.16 12.53
C ASN A 289 -11.14 -18.55 11.57
N VAL A 290 -10.79 -19.34 10.56
CA VAL A 290 -11.72 -19.82 9.54
C VAL A 290 -11.46 -21.29 9.23
N PHE A 291 -12.52 -22.06 9.09
CA PHE A 291 -12.42 -23.47 8.70
C PHE A 291 -13.32 -23.74 7.50
N TRP A 292 -12.83 -24.52 6.55
CA TRP A 292 -13.59 -24.94 5.38
C TRP A 292 -13.66 -26.47 5.36
N THR A 293 -14.87 -26.99 5.30
CA THR A 293 -15.21 -28.41 5.17
C THR A 293 -16.09 -28.61 3.94
N ASN A 294 -16.26 -29.85 3.47
CA ASN A 294 -16.93 -30.16 2.19
C ASN A 294 -18.25 -29.43 1.91
N ASN A 295 -19.02 -29.06 2.93
CA ASN A 295 -20.32 -28.38 2.79
C ASN A 295 -20.48 -27.12 3.66
N ARG A 296 -19.51 -26.80 4.51
CA ARG A 296 -19.66 -25.74 5.53
C ARG A 296 -18.38 -24.94 5.68
N ILE A 297 -18.56 -23.63 5.80
CA ILE A 297 -17.51 -22.67 6.16
C ILE A 297 -17.84 -22.13 7.54
N PHE A 298 -16.89 -22.26 8.47
CA PHE A 298 -16.98 -21.67 9.80
C PHE A 298 -16.11 -20.43 9.86
N ALA A 299 -16.70 -19.36 10.38
CA ALA A 299 -16.00 -18.12 10.68
C ALA A 299 -16.11 -17.83 12.16
N ILE A 300 -14.95 -17.63 12.77
CA ILE A 300 -14.81 -17.51 14.22
C ILE A 300 -14.36 -16.10 14.50
N SER A 301 -15.33 -15.28 14.90
CA SER A 301 -15.11 -13.90 15.34
C SER A 301 -15.26 -13.85 16.87
N ASP A 302 -16.10 -12.95 17.39
CA ASP A 302 -16.58 -13.02 18.77
C ASP A 302 -17.64 -14.13 18.95
N ILE A 303 -18.26 -14.57 17.86
CA ILE A 303 -19.24 -15.67 17.81
C ILE A 303 -18.86 -16.60 16.65
N VAL A 304 -19.29 -17.87 16.71
CA VAL A 304 -19.17 -18.82 15.60
C VAL A 304 -20.31 -18.57 14.60
N THR A 305 -19.94 -18.30 13.35
CA THR A 305 -20.87 -18.13 12.23
C THR A 305 -20.63 -19.22 11.21
N GLU A 306 -21.70 -19.91 10.84
CA GLU A 306 -21.72 -21.03 9.90
C GLU A 306 -22.31 -20.58 8.56
N PHE A 307 -21.57 -20.82 7.48
CA PHE A 307 -22.03 -20.59 6.12
C PHE A 307 -22.11 -21.93 5.40
N ILE A 308 -23.16 -22.08 4.59
CA ILE A 308 -23.34 -23.26 3.75
C ILE A 308 -22.53 -23.04 2.47
N ASP A 309 -21.68 -23.99 2.14
CA ASP A 309 -20.95 -23.97 0.89
C ASP A 309 -21.80 -24.60 -0.22
N ASN A 310 -22.60 -23.77 -0.88
CA ASN A 310 -23.30 -24.18 -2.09
C ASN A 310 -22.42 -23.84 -3.30
N ASN A 311 -22.27 -24.79 -4.22
CA ASN A 311 -21.54 -24.62 -5.50
C ASN A 311 -22.10 -23.51 -6.40
N ASP A 312 -23.25 -22.93 -6.04
CA ASP A 312 -23.85 -21.77 -6.70
C ASP A 312 -23.28 -20.46 -6.16
N TYR A 313 -22.10 -20.07 -6.67
CA TYR A 313 -21.38 -18.85 -6.30
C TYR A 313 -22.01 -17.54 -6.85
N LYS A 314 -23.27 -17.57 -7.29
CA LYS A 314 -23.97 -16.42 -7.91
C LYS A 314 -24.66 -15.48 -6.92
N GLN A 315 -24.77 -15.83 -5.64
CA GLN A 315 -25.35 -14.95 -4.62
C GLN A 315 -24.27 -14.12 -3.91
N GLN A 316 -24.46 -12.80 -3.93
CA GLN A 316 -23.41 -11.83 -3.62
C GLN A 316 -23.21 -11.55 -2.12
N ILE A 317 -24.16 -11.91 -1.24
CA ILE A 317 -24.07 -11.69 0.21
C ILE A 317 -24.92 -12.75 0.92
N ASN A 318 -24.29 -13.77 1.50
CA ASN A 318 -24.99 -14.71 2.39
C ASN A 318 -24.79 -14.26 3.84
N ILE A 319 -25.88 -14.12 4.58
CA ILE A 319 -25.87 -13.95 6.04
C ILE A 319 -25.74 -15.36 6.62
N GLY A 320 -24.64 -15.64 7.32
CA GLY A 320 -24.38 -16.95 7.93
C GLY A 320 -25.31 -17.24 9.10
N LYS A 321 -25.50 -18.53 9.40
CA LYS A 321 -26.20 -18.97 10.61
C LYS A 321 -25.31 -18.71 11.82
N ILE A 322 -25.79 -17.90 12.75
CA ILE A 322 -25.06 -17.54 13.97
C ILE A 322 -25.34 -18.59 15.04
N TRP A 323 -24.29 -19.16 15.63
CA TRP A 323 -24.43 -20.06 16.78
C TRP A 323 -24.65 -19.26 18.06
N THR A 324 -25.39 -19.82 19.01
CA THR A 324 -25.65 -19.17 20.30
C THR A 324 -24.37 -18.98 21.10
N SER A 325 -24.16 -17.81 21.70
CA SER A 325 -22.98 -17.51 22.49
C SER A 325 -23.09 -18.03 23.93
N TYR A 326 -22.14 -18.88 24.33
CA TYR A 326 -22.05 -19.41 25.70
C TYR A 326 -20.73 -19.03 26.40
N HIS A 327 -19.84 -18.33 25.68
CA HIS A 327 -18.59 -17.81 26.23
C HIS A 327 -18.86 -16.61 27.12
N ALA A 328 -18.14 -16.53 28.24
CA ALA A 328 -18.17 -15.36 29.11
C ALA A 328 -17.46 -14.13 28.50
N GLY A 329 -16.76 -14.29 27.38
CA GLY A 329 -16.08 -13.21 26.67
C GLY A 329 -15.75 -13.54 25.22
N LYS A 330 -14.75 -12.84 24.67
CA LYS A 330 -14.38 -12.92 23.24
C LYS A 330 -13.59 -14.21 22.94
N ILE A 331 -13.98 -14.91 21.87
CA ILE A 331 -13.35 -16.16 21.42
C ILE A 331 -11.96 -15.86 20.85
N THR A 332 -10.89 -16.31 21.48
CA THR A 332 -9.52 -15.99 21.03
C THR A 332 -8.96 -17.00 20.05
N SER A 333 -9.38 -18.26 20.13
CA SER A 333 -8.88 -19.33 19.29
C SER A 333 -9.93 -20.42 19.11
N ALA A 334 -9.71 -21.26 18.12
CA ALA A 334 -10.57 -22.40 17.87
C ALA A 334 -9.82 -23.47 17.08
N SER A 335 -10.37 -24.68 17.12
CA SER A 335 -9.89 -25.83 16.36
C SER A 335 -11.08 -26.65 15.89
N LEU A 336 -10.95 -27.27 14.72
CA LEU A 336 -11.96 -28.14 14.14
C LEU A 336 -11.38 -29.55 14.00
N ARG A 337 -12.12 -30.54 14.51
CA ARG A 337 -11.90 -31.95 14.19
C ARG A 337 -13.11 -32.43 13.40
N TYR A 338 -12.99 -32.49 12.09
CA TYR A 338 -14.04 -33.00 11.23
C TYR A 338 -14.12 -34.53 11.30
N PRO A 339 -15.32 -35.15 11.39
CA PRO A 339 -16.65 -34.54 11.52
C PRO A 339 -17.14 -34.42 12.99
N ASP A 340 -16.26 -34.64 13.97
CA ASP A 340 -16.65 -34.83 15.37
C ASP A 340 -17.06 -33.53 16.08
N ALA A 341 -16.16 -32.54 16.12
CA ALA A 341 -16.31 -31.40 17.03
C ALA A 341 -15.62 -30.13 16.53
N VAL A 342 -16.25 -29.00 16.84
CA VAL A 342 -15.60 -27.67 16.81
C VAL A 342 -15.31 -27.32 18.26
N VAL A 343 -14.12 -26.81 18.55
CA VAL A 343 -13.72 -26.35 19.88
C VAL A 343 -13.40 -24.87 19.81
N THR A 344 -13.95 -24.08 20.72
CA THR A 344 -13.67 -22.64 20.81
C THR A 344 -13.17 -22.28 22.20
N ALA A 345 -12.17 -21.40 22.26
CA ALA A 345 -11.52 -20.94 23.48
C ALA A 345 -11.73 -19.43 23.68
N CYS A 346 -11.89 -18.99 24.92
CA CYS A 346 -12.10 -17.58 25.28
C CYS A 346 -10.94 -17.02 26.12
N CYS A 347 -10.74 -15.70 26.08
CA CYS A 347 -9.72 -14.99 26.87
C CYS A 347 -9.83 -15.21 28.39
N HIS A 348 -11.03 -15.52 28.89
CA HIS A 348 -11.30 -15.82 30.30
C HIS A 348 -11.06 -17.29 30.69
N GLY A 349 -10.53 -18.12 29.78
CA GLY A 349 -10.20 -19.53 30.07
C GLY A 349 -11.36 -20.51 29.93
N ASP A 350 -12.46 -20.11 29.29
CA ASP A 350 -13.52 -21.06 28.90
C ASP A 350 -13.14 -21.80 27.61
N LEU A 351 -13.35 -23.11 27.62
CA LEU A 351 -13.29 -23.99 26.44
C LEU A 351 -14.67 -24.60 26.21
N ILE A 352 -15.21 -24.48 25.00
CA ILE A 352 -16.53 -25.04 24.66
C ILE A 352 -16.37 -25.96 23.46
N PHE A 353 -16.91 -27.17 23.59
CA PHE A 353 -17.03 -28.17 22.53
C PHE A 353 -18.44 -28.12 21.93
N TRP A 354 -18.48 -28.00 20.62
CA TRP A 354 -19.71 -27.92 19.83
C TRP A 354 -19.79 -29.14 18.95
N ASN A 355 -20.98 -29.73 18.87
CA ASN A 355 -21.24 -30.78 17.93
C ASN A 355 -21.29 -30.17 16.52
N TYR A 356 -20.49 -30.73 15.62
CA TYR A 356 -20.35 -30.27 14.26
C TYR A 356 -21.68 -30.23 13.51
N GLU A 357 -22.55 -31.23 13.69
CA GLU A 357 -23.74 -31.41 12.85
C GLU A 357 -24.84 -30.37 13.14
N ASN A 358 -25.15 -30.17 14.41
CA ASN A 358 -26.28 -29.35 14.87
C ASN A 358 -25.87 -28.00 15.49
N GLY A 359 -24.56 -27.78 15.70
CA GLY A 359 -24.02 -26.57 16.32
C GLY A 359 -24.36 -26.42 17.80
N GLN A 360 -24.76 -27.50 18.47
CA GLN A 360 -25.10 -27.47 19.89
C GLN A 360 -23.84 -27.71 20.73
N PRO A 361 -23.62 -26.90 21.79
CA PRO A 361 -22.53 -27.15 22.73
C PRO A 361 -22.87 -28.37 23.60
N TYR A 362 -21.91 -29.28 23.75
CA TYR A 362 -22.11 -30.51 24.53
C TYR A 362 -21.10 -30.67 25.67
N MET A 363 -19.96 -29.95 25.66
CA MET A 363 -19.09 -29.82 26.82
C MET A 363 -18.56 -28.39 26.98
N ARG A 364 -18.36 -27.97 28.24
CA ARG A 364 -17.67 -26.74 28.62
C ARG A 364 -16.66 -27.06 29.72
N PHE A 365 -15.45 -26.54 29.59
CA PHE A 365 -14.43 -26.52 30.64
C PHE A 365 -14.11 -25.08 31.01
N ASN A 366 -13.88 -24.82 32.30
CA ASN A 366 -13.47 -23.52 32.81
C ASN A 366 -12.15 -23.69 33.58
N MET A 367 -11.22 -22.77 33.39
CA MET A 367 -9.93 -22.76 34.11
C MET A 367 -10.09 -22.83 35.63
N ASN A 368 -11.15 -22.25 36.20
CA ASN A 368 -11.35 -22.29 37.66
C ASN A 368 -11.82 -23.67 38.16
N MET A 369 -12.38 -24.52 37.28
CA MET A 369 -12.85 -25.87 37.61
C MET A 369 -12.61 -26.83 36.43
N PRO A 370 -11.37 -27.32 36.23
CA PRO A 370 -10.96 -28.04 35.02
C PRO A 370 -11.61 -29.42 34.87
N THR A 371 -12.15 -30.00 35.95
CA THR A 371 -12.73 -31.35 35.96
C THR A 371 -14.27 -31.37 35.95
N GLN A 372 -14.93 -30.22 36.04
CA GLN A 372 -16.38 -30.18 36.14
C GLN A 372 -17.03 -30.26 34.76
N ARG A 373 -17.69 -31.39 34.48
CA ARG A 373 -18.48 -31.57 33.26
C ARG A 373 -19.86 -30.94 33.47
N LEU A 374 -20.01 -29.66 33.16
CA LEU A 374 -21.32 -29.00 33.24
C LEU A 374 -22.19 -29.48 32.06
N GLN A 375 -23.18 -30.30 32.35
CA GLN A 375 -24.26 -30.61 31.41
C GLN A 375 -25.01 -29.31 31.12
N ILE A 376 -24.96 -28.85 29.86
CA ILE A 376 -25.70 -27.68 29.41
C ILE A 376 -27.17 -28.10 29.32
N VAL A 377 -27.96 -27.76 30.34
CA VAL A 377 -29.40 -28.05 30.36
C VAL A 377 -30.12 -27.06 29.47
N TYR A 378 -30.71 -27.57 28.39
CA TYR A 378 -31.60 -26.80 27.51
C TYR A 378 -32.89 -26.46 28.25
N GLN A 379 -33.03 -25.21 28.71
CA GLN A 379 -34.32 -24.70 29.14
C GLN A 379 -35.14 -24.27 27.91
N LYS A 380 -36.10 -25.11 27.53
CA LYS A 380 -37.14 -24.75 26.57
C LYS A 380 -37.99 -23.66 27.22
N ASN A 381 -37.95 -22.44 26.69
CA ASN A 381 -38.87 -21.37 27.08
C ASN A 381 -40.30 -21.77 26.69
N ASN A 382 -40.98 -22.46 27.61
CA ASN A 382 -42.41 -22.71 27.54
C ASN A 382 -43.14 -21.47 28.09
N ASN A 383 -43.18 -20.39 27.31
CA ASN A 383 -44.16 -19.31 27.53
C ASN A 383 -44.94 -19.06 26.24
N ILE A 384 -45.76 -20.04 25.86
CA ILE A 384 -46.98 -19.80 25.09
C ILE A 384 -48.09 -20.70 25.67
N LYS A 385 -49.02 -20.05 26.38
CA LYS A 385 -50.49 -20.24 26.48
C LYS A 385 -50.87 -20.10 27.97
N THR A 386 -51.59 -19.06 28.34
CA THR A 386 -53.01 -18.80 28.01
C THR A 386 -53.34 -17.32 28.15
#